data_AF-A0A1G8LQD7-F1
#
_entry.id   AF-A0A1G8LQD7-F1
#
_cell.length_a   1.000
_cell.length_b   1.000
_cell.length_c   1.000
_cell.angle_alpha   90.00
_cell.angle_beta   90.00
_cell.angle_gamma   90.00
#
_symmetry.space_group_name_H-M   'P 1'
#
loop_
_entity.id
_entity.type
_entity.pdbx_description
1 polymer ?
#
loop_
_entity_poly.entity_id
_entity_poly.type
_entity_poly.pdbx_seq_one_letter_code
_entity_poly.pdbx_strand_id
1 'polypeptide(L)' 'MLKQVSVRIEEDLIKTVKKVCLDKDISFQEAVRQALEEWLKESDNRKG' A
#
# COMPACT_ATOMS: atom_id res chain seq x y z
N MET A 1 18.01 -9.30 -3.84
CA MET A 1 18.25 -7.87 -4.15
C MET A 1 16.95 -7.12 -3.96
N LEU A 2 16.95 -6.01 -3.22
CA LEU A 2 15.77 -5.14 -3.10
C LEU A 2 15.64 -4.33 -4.39
N LYS A 3 14.46 -4.36 -5.02
CA LYS A 3 14.15 -3.52 -6.19
C LYS A 3 13.49 -2.23 -5.69
N GLN A 4 14.10 -1.09 -6.00
CA GLN A 4 13.50 0.21 -5.74
C GLN A 4 12.45 0.51 -6.81
N VAL A 5 11.27 0.96 -6.39
CA VAL A 5 10.17 1.36 -7.27
C VAL A 5 9.63 2.70 -6.80
N SER A 6 9.40 3.61 -7.75
CA SER A 6 8.82 4.93 -7.48
C SER A 6 7.35 4.91 -7.87
N VAL A 7 6.47 5.32 -6.95
CA VAL A 7 5.02 5.39 -7.18
C VAL A 7 4.57 6.84 -7.02
N ARG A 8 3.79 7.34 -7.98
CA ARG A 8 3.13 8.65 -7.86
C ARG A 8 1.80 8.45 -7.14
N ILE A 9 1.60 9.23 -6.08
CA ILE A 9 0.41 9.18 -5.23
C ILE A 9 -0.14 10.60 -5.13
N GLU A 10 -1.45 10.75 -5.29
CA GLU A 10 -2.13 12.03 -5.12
C GLU A 10 -2.04 12.52 -3.67
N GLU A 11 -1.97 13.84 -3.49
CA GLU A 11 -1.70 14.44 -2.18
C GLU A 11 -2.76 14.08 -1.12
N ASP A 12 -4.04 14.02 -1.53
CA ASP A 12 -5.13 13.66 -0.61
C ASP A 12 -5.08 12.18 -0.20
N LEU A 13 -4.59 11.32 -1.09
CA LEU A 13 -4.36 9.92 -0.75
C LEU A 13 -3.20 9.78 0.25
N ILE A 14 -2.15 10.60 0.13
CA ILE A 14 -1.02 10.61 1.09
C ILE A 14 -1.51 10.95 2.51
N LYS A 15 -2.42 11.91 2.67
CA LYS A 15 -3.00 12.26 3.98
C LYS A 15 -3.70 11.06 4.60
N THR A 16 -4.48 10.34 3.79
CA THR A 16 -5.20 9.13 4.21
C THR A 16 -4.23 8.03 4.63
N VAL A 17 -3.22 7.73 3.80
CA VAL A 17 -2.23 6.69 4.10
C VAL A 17 -1.44 7.04 5.36
N LYS A 18 -1.04 8.31 5.56
CA LYS A 18 -0.37 8.75 6.79
C LYS A 18 -1.22 8.52 8.03
N LYS A 19 -2.53 8.74 7.95
CA LYS A 19 -3.44 8.44 9.07
C LYS A 19 -3.44 6.95 9.40
N VAL A 20 -3.56 6.09 8.38
CA VAL A 20 -3.49 4.62 8.55
C VAL A 20 -2.15 4.18 9.14
N CYS A 21 -1.04 4.81 8.73
CA CYS A 21 0.28 4.54 9.30
C CYS A 21 0.33 4.84 10.81
N LEU A 22 -0.27 5.95 11.25
CA LEU A 22 -0.34 6.31 12.67
C LEU A 22 -1.24 5.35 13.45
N ASP A 23 -2.41 5.02 12.90
CA ASP A 23 -3.39 4.14 13.56
C ASP A 23 -2.86 2.71 13.73
N LYS A 24 -2.03 2.23 12.79
CA LYS A 24 -1.47 0.88 12.78
C LYS A 24 -0.02 0.79 13.31
N ASP A 25 0.60 1.92 13.65
CA ASP A 25 2.02 2.03 14.00
C ASP A 25 2.95 1.35 12.98
N ILE A 26 2.74 1.65 11.68
CA ILE A 26 3.53 1.11 10.57
C ILE A 26 4.10 2.21 9.69
N SER A 27 5.20 1.90 9.00
CA SER A 27 5.78 2.82 8.03
C SER A 27 4.88 3.00 6.79
N PHE A 28 5.05 4.11 6.09
CA PHE A 28 4.34 4.38 4.83
C PHE A 28 4.60 3.30 3.77
N GLN A 29 5.85 2.87 3.64
CA GLN A 29 6.21 1.80 2.70
C GLN A 29 5.52 0.49 3.05
N GLU A 30 5.41 0.17 4.33
CA GLU A 30 4.74 -1.04 4.81
C GLU A 30 3.23 -0.99 4.55
N ALA A 31 2.60 0.16 4.79
CA ALA A 31 1.18 0.37 4.46
C ALA A 31 0.91 0.19 2.96
N VAL A 32 1.75 0.76 2.10
CA VAL A 32 1.63 0.61 0.64
C VAL A 32 1.88 -0.85 0.21
N ARG A 33 2.87 -1.51 0.81
CA ARG A 33 3.17 -2.93 0.52
C ARG A 33 1.98 -3.82 0.87
N GLN A 34 1.41 -3.67 2.07
CA GLN A 34 0.24 -4.45 2.50
C GLN A 34 -0.96 -4.22 1.57
N ALA A 35 -1.25 -2.97 1.21
CA ALA A 35 -2.34 -2.66 0.30
C ALA A 35 -2.16 -3.31 -1.09
N LEU A 36 -0.93 -3.32 -1.62
CA LEU A 36 -0.62 -4.00 -2.88
C LEU A 36 -0.77 -5.52 -2.77
N GLU A 37 -0.33 -6.12 -1.66
CA GLU A 37 -0.46 -7.56 -1.42
C GLU A 37 -1.92 -8.00 -1.29
N GLU A 38 -2.75 -7.23 -0.60
CA GLU A 38 -4.19 -7.48 -0.50
C GLU A 38 -4.85 -7.37 -1.88
N TRP A 39 -4.56 -6.32 -2.64
CA TRP A 39 -5.10 -6.15 -3.99
C TRP A 39 -4.70 -7.29 -4.95
N LEU A 40 -3.46 -7.79 -4.84
CA LEU A 40 -3.00 -8.93 -5.64
C LEU A 40 -3.77 -10.20 -5.28
N LYS A 41 -3.95 -10.50 -3.98
CA LYS A 41 -4.74 -11.65 -3.52
C LYS A 41 -6.18 -11.59 -4.02
N GLU A 42 -6.82 -10.43 -3.96
CA GLU A 42 -8.18 -10.23 -4.47
C GLU A 42 -8.27 -10.37 -5.99
N SER A 43 -7.22 -10.00 -6.71
CA SER A 43 -7.19 -10.11 -8.17
C SER A 43 -6.99 -11.56 -8.63
N ASP A 44 -6.19 -12.36 -7.92
CA ASP A 44 -6.08 -13.80 -8.15
C ASP A 44 -7.39 -14.54 -7.80
N ASN A 45 -8.07 -14.15 -6.72
CA ASN A 45 -9.37 -14.73 -6.34
C ASN A 45 -10.53 -14.37 -7.31
N ARG A 46 -10.35 -13.38 -8.20
CA ARG A 46 -11.32 -13.01 -9.24
C ARG A 46 -11.14 -13.77 -10.57
N LYS A 47 -10.23 -14.74 -10.63
CA LYS A 47 -10.03 -15.67 -11.77
C LYS A 47 -10.65 -17.06 -11.56
N GLY A 48 -11.64 -17.17 -10.67
CA GLY A 48 -12.48 -18.35 -10.49
C GLY A 48 -13.62 -18.40 -11.50
#